data_AF-A0A4V6PHY9-F1
#
_entry.id   AF-A0A4V6PHY9-F1
#
_cell.length_a   1.000
_cell.length_b   1.000
_cell.length_c   1.000
_cell.angle_alpha   90.00
_cell.angle_beta   90.00
_cell.angle_gamma   90.00
#
_symmetry.space_group_name_H-M   'P 1'
#
loop_
_entity.id
_entity.type
_entity.pdbx_description
1 polymer ?
#
loop_
_entity_poly.entity_id
_entity_poly.type
_entity_poly.pdbx_seq_one_letter_code
_entity_poly.pdbx_strand_id
1 'polypeptide(L)'
;MERLMDLLQEVRQFSRHLQRSARQAAGCADESSYEVALHAMLSDRMCRGDERTRILCYASAAELGVPVELQAEHCRQAMSGGLGFPLRVLFWAAHRRMHAGRRPRAAVLTWN
;
A
#
# COMPACT_ATOMS: atom_id res chain seq x y z
N MET A 1 -15.09 -5.45 -18.93
CA MET A 1 -13.63 -5.20 -19.01
C MET A 1 -13.35 -4.02 -18.09
N GLU A 2 -13.24 -4.27 -16.77
CA GLU A 2 -12.78 -3.23 -15.81
C GLU A 2 -11.43 -2.74 -16.30
N ARG A 3 -11.34 -1.46 -16.65
CA ARG A 3 -10.15 -0.92 -17.27
C ARG A 3 -9.17 -0.67 -16.13
N LEU A 4 -7.92 -1.08 -16.27
CA LEU A 4 -6.84 -0.83 -15.29
C LEU A 4 -6.83 0.62 -14.74
N MET A 5 -7.25 1.57 -15.57
CA MET A 5 -7.48 2.97 -15.21
C MET A 5 -8.45 3.15 -14.04
N ASP A 6 -9.57 2.41 -14.01
CA ASP A 6 -10.58 2.47 -12.97
C ASP A 6 -9.99 1.99 -11.64
N LEU A 7 -9.20 0.91 -11.67
CA LEU A 7 -8.46 0.40 -10.50
C LEU A 7 -7.40 1.41 -10.00
N LEU A 8 -6.68 2.07 -10.90
CA LEU A 8 -5.71 3.10 -10.50
C LEU A 8 -6.42 4.32 -9.89
N GLN A 9 -7.59 4.70 -10.39
CA GLN A 9 -8.41 5.75 -9.80
C GLN A 9 -8.95 5.32 -8.43
N GLU A 10 -9.37 4.07 -8.28
CA GLU A 10 -9.81 3.48 -7.03
C GLU A 10 -8.69 3.53 -5.97
N VAL A 11 -7.47 3.13 -6.35
CA VAL A 11 -6.28 3.26 -5.48
C VAL A 11 -6.06 4.70 -5.06
N ARG A 12 -6.08 5.67 -5.98
CA ARG A 12 -5.91 7.10 -5.62
C ARG A 12 -7.01 7.63 -4.72
N GLN A 13 -8.26 7.18 -4.90
CA GLN A 13 -9.37 7.57 -4.02
C GLN A 13 -9.20 6.96 -2.63
N PHE A 14 -8.80 5.69 -2.57
CA PHE A 14 -8.54 4.96 -1.34
C PHE A 14 -7.37 5.56 -0.56
N SER A 15 -6.25 5.85 -1.22
CA SER A 15 -5.09 6.54 -0.65
C SER A 15 -5.48 7.90 -0.05
N ARG A 16 -6.21 8.73 -0.80
CA ARG A 16 -6.67 10.05 -0.30
C ARG A 16 -7.65 9.93 0.86
N HIS A 17 -8.49 8.90 0.88
CA HIS A 17 -9.37 8.63 2.00
C HIS A 17 -8.57 8.23 3.24
N LEU A 18 -7.62 7.30 3.11
CA LEU A 18 -6.73 6.90 4.21
C LEU A 18 -5.92 8.08 4.76
N GLN A 19 -5.32 8.91 3.90
CA GLN A 19 -4.57 10.09 4.34
C GLN A 19 -5.44 11.06 5.14
N ARG A 20 -6.69 11.31 4.68
CA ARG A 20 -7.62 12.19 5.40
C ARG A 20 -8.02 11.61 6.76
N SER A 21 -8.34 10.32 6.81
CA SER A 21 -8.70 9.64 8.05
C SER A 21 -7.52 9.57 9.03
N ALA A 22 -6.31 9.28 8.55
CA ALA A 22 -5.10 9.27 9.39
C ALA A 22 -4.79 10.67 9.94
N ARG A 23 -4.94 11.73 9.15
CA ARG A 23 -4.82 13.13 9.62
C ARG A 23 -5.87 13.48 10.67
N GLN A 24 -7.11 13.03 10.48
CA GLN A 24 -8.16 13.23 11.48
C GLN A 24 -7.89 12.47 12.77
N ALA A 25 -7.38 11.24 12.68
CA ALA A 25 -7.06 10.40 13.83
C ALA A 25 -5.82 10.88 14.60
N ALA A 26 -4.79 11.38 13.91
CA ALA A 26 -3.59 11.92 14.53
C ALA A 26 -3.83 13.29 15.22
N GLY A 27 -4.91 14.00 14.86
CA GLY A 27 -5.14 15.38 15.31
C GLY A 27 -4.04 16.33 14.80
N CYS A 28 -3.86 17.48 15.46
CA CYS A 28 -2.76 18.41 15.14
C CYS A 28 -1.37 17.89 15.59
N ALA A 29 -1.28 16.65 16.08
CA ALA A 29 -0.07 16.13 16.69
C ALA A 29 0.75 15.32 15.68
N ASP A 30 1.99 15.77 15.51
CA ASP A 30 3.23 15.08 15.11
C ASP A 30 3.20 14.05 13.97
N GLU A 31 4.18 14.13 13.07
CA GLU A 31 4.32 13.27 11.88
C GLU A 31 4.28 11.77 12.24
N SER A 32 4.85 11.41 13.41
CA SER A 32 4.87 10.06 13.96
C SER A 32 3.47 9.50 14.24
N SER A 33 2.55 10.32 14.77
CA SER A 33 1.17 9.90 15.07
C SER A 33 0.38 9.62 13.79
N TYR A 34 0.66 10.40 12.74
CA TYR A 34 0.09 10.20 11.41
C TYR A 34 0.55 8.89 10.78
N GLU A 35 1.86 8.58 10.83
CA GLU A 35 2.39 7.32 10.30
C GLU A 35 1.84 6.10 11.05
N VAL A 36 1.77 6.16 12.38
CA VAL A 36 1.19 5.09 13.21
C VAL A 36 -0.29 4.87 12.89
N ALA A 37 -1.08 5.94 12.77
CA ALA A 37 -2.49 5.84 12.41
C ALA A 37 -2.65 5.23 11.01
N LEU A 38 -1.85 5.67 10.04
CA LEU A 38 -1.89 5.17 8.67
C LEU A 38 -1.53 3.68 8.61
N HIS A 39 -0.48 3.26 9.33
CA HIS A 39 -0.08 1.86 9.40
C HIS A 39 -1.15 0.99 10.07
N ALA A 40 -1.77 1.46 11.16
CA ALA A 40 -2.84 0.74 11.84
C ALA A 40 -4.06 0.55 10.94
N MET A 41 -4.49 1.60 10.22
CA MET A 41 -5.60 1.54 9.27
C MET A 41 -5.33 0.58 8.10
N LEU A 42 -4.11 0.61 7.55
CA LEU A 42 -3.69 -0.31 6.49
C LEU A 42 -3.68 -1.76 6.98
N SER A 43 -3.15 -2.00 8.18
CA SER A 43 -3.07 -3.33 8.79
C SER A 43 -4.46 -3.91 9.06
N ASP A 44 -5.39 -3.14 9.62
CA ASP A 44 -6.77 -3.58 9.86
C ASP A 44 -7.49 -3.94 8.56
N ARG A 45 -7.37 -3.10 7.52
CA ARG A 45 -7.98 -3.36 6.21
C ARG A 45 -7.39 -4.57 5.50
N MET A 46 -6.10 -4.82 5.64
CA MET A 46 -5.50 -6.04 5.11
C MET A 46 -5.99 -7.31 5.81
N CYS A 47 -6.18 -7.26 7.14
CA CYS A 47 -6.67 -8.40 7.91
C CYS A 47 -8.14 -8.71 7.61
N ARG A 48 -8.99 -7.68 7.46
CA ARG A 48 -10.44 -7.85 7.29
C ARG A 48 -10.90 -7.91 5.83
N GLY A 49 -10.10 -7.40 4.89
CA GLY A 49 -10.48 -7.27 3.49
C GLY A 49 -10.46 -8.59 2.72
N ASP A 50 -11.22 -8.63 1.62
CA ASP A 50 -11.14 -9.66 0.59
C ASP A 50 -9.87 -9.50 -0.26
N GLU A 51 -9.62 -10.43 -1.19
CA GLU A 51 -8.42 -10.44 -2.02
C GLU A 51 -8.23 -9.14 -2.82
N ARG A 52 -9.31 -8.57 -3.39
CA ARG A 52 -9.28 -7.30 -4.10
C ARG A 52 -8.90 -6.15 -3.15
N THR A 53 -9.56 -6.05 -2.00
CA THR A 53 -9.29 -5.00 -1.01
C THR A 53 -7.87 -5.07 -0.50
N ARG A 54 -7.32 -6.27 -0.28
CA ARG A 54 -5.91 -6.47 0.10
C ARG A 54 -4.96 -5.92 -0.95
N ILE A 55 -5.21 -6.18 -2.24
CA ILE A 55 -4.39 -5.65 -3.35
C ILE A 55 -4.51 -4.12 -3.44
N LEU A 56 -5.72 -3.57 -3.32
CA LEU A 56 -5.92 -2.11 -3.30
C LEU A 56 -5.23 -1.46 -2.11
N CYS A 57 -5.31 -2.06 -0.93
CA CYS A 57 -4.66 -1.60 0.29
C CYS A 57 -3.13 -1.63 0.13
N TYR A 58 -2.58 -2.69 -0.45
CA TYR A 58 -1.16 -2.78 -0.77
C TYR A 58 -0.70 -1.73 -1.78
N ALA A 59 -1.45 -1.55 -2.86
CA ALA A 59 -1.14 -0.54 -3.86
C ALA A 59 -1.20 0.87 -3.28
N SER A 60 -2.15 1.11 -2.38
CA SER A 60 -2.26 2.39 -1.66
C SER A 60 -1.09 2.60 -0.71
N ALA A 61 -0.67 1.58 0.03
CA ALA A 61 0.54 1.64 0.85
C ALA A 61 1.80 1.97 0.03
N ALA A 62 1.95 1.32 -1.13
CA ALA A 62 3.06 1.60 -2.06
C ALA A 62 2.98 3.01 -2.65
N GLU A 63 1.78 3.52 -2.94
CA GLU A 63 1.56 4.91 -3.39
C GLU A 63 1.99 5.90 -2.30
N LEU A 64 1.62 5.62 -1.04
CA LEU A 64 1.89 6.45 0.13
C LEU A 64 3.30 6.31 0.71
N GLY A 65 4.08 5.34 0.23
CA GLY A 65 5.45 5.08 0.73
C GLY A 65 5.50 4.37 2.07
N VAL A 66 4.37 3.82 2.55
CA VAL A 66 4.31 3.11 3.83
C VAL A 66 4.76 1.66 3.62
N PRO A 67 5.81 1.20 4.32
CA PRO A 67 6.22 -0.19 4.23
C PRO A 67 5.16 -1.06 4.90
N VAL A 68 4.58 -1.97 4.12
CA VAL A 68 3.62 -2.93 4.63
C VAL A 68 4.16 -4.32 4.36
N GLU A 69 4.44 -5.07 5.42
CA GLU A 69 4.94 -6.44 5.31
C GLU A 69 3.78 -7.35 4.92
N LEU A 70 3.43 -7.33 3.63
CA LEU A 70 2.51 -8.32 3.12
C LEU A 70 3.15 -9.68 3.28
N GLN A 71 2.48 -10.52 4.07
CA GLN A 71 2.74 -11.94 4.12
C GLN A 71 2.68 -12.46 2.69
N ALA A 72 3.85 -12.74 2.12
CA ALA A 72 4.05 -13.13 0.73
C ALA A 72 3.16 -14.32 0.30
N GLU A 73 2.63 -15.05 1.27
CA GLU A 73 1.68 -16.15 1.10
C GLU A 73 0.31 -15.72 0.56
N HIS A 74 -0.26 -14.61 1.03
CA HIS A 74 -1.53 -14.07 0.51
C HIS A 74 -1.37 -13.53 -0.92
N CYS A 75 -0.20 -12.99 -1.25
CA CYS A 75 0.12 -12.55 -2.62
C CYS A 75 0.31 -13.71 -3.58
N ARG A 76 0.90 -14.82 -3.13
CA ARG A 76 1.03 -16.03 -3.94
C ARG A 76 -0.33 -16.67 -4.24
N GLN A 77 -1.23 -16.74 -3.26
CA GLN A 77 -2.60 -17.21 -3.48
C GLN A 77 -3.38 -16.35 -4.48
N ALA A 78 -3.21 -15.02 -4.40
CA ALA A 78 -3.80 -14.08 -5.37
C ALA A 78 -3.27 -14.24 -6.82
N MET A 79 -2.12 -14.90 -7.01
CA MET A 79 -1.58 -15.22 -8.33
C MET A 79 -2.09 -16.56 -8.87
N SER A 80 -2.47 -17.48 -7.99
CA SER A 80 -2.90 -18.85 -8.32
C SER A 80 -4.39 -18.97 -8.64
N GLY A 81 -5.24 -18.03 -8.19
CA GLY A 81 -6.69 -18.13 -8.32
C GLY A 81 -7.35 -16.84 -8.82
N GLY A 82 -8.22 -16.96 -9.83
CA GLY A 82 -9.41 -16.11 -10.09
C GLY A 82 -9.25 -14.61 -10.39
N LEU A 83 -8.13 -13.97 -10.04
CA LEU A 83 -7.99 -12.53 -10.11
C LEU A 83 -7.78 -12.05 -11.55
N GLY A 84 -8.60 -11.06 -11.93
CA GLY A 84 -8.53 -10.42 -13.23
C GLY A 84 -7.14 -9.89 -13.54
N PHE A 85 -6.76 -9.93 -14.82
CA PHE A 85 -5.48 -9.41 -15.32
C PHE A 85 -5.11 -8.01 -14.76
N PRO A 86 -6.05 -7.02 -14.65
CA PRO A 86 -5.74 -5.71 -14.10
C PRO A 86 -5.26 -5.71 -12.64
N LEU A 87 -5.83 -6.56 -11.78
CA LEU A 87 -5.44 -6.66 -10.37
C LEU A 87 -4.03 -7.25 -10.22
N ARG A 88 -3.68 -8.21 -11.07
CA ARG A 88 -2.32 -8.77 -11.12
C ARG A 88 -1.29 -7.73 -11.54
N VAL A 89 -1.61 -6.91 -12.56
CA VAL A 89 -0.73 -5.81 -12.98
C VAL A 89 -0.55 -4.79 -11.85
N LEU A 90 -1.64 -4.42 -11.17
CA LEU A 90 -1.60 -3.49 -10.05
C LEU A 90 -0.71 -4.00 -8.91
N PHE A 91 -0.88 -5.27 -8.55
CA PHE A 91 -0.06 -5.92 -7.52
C PHE A 91 1.43 -5.83 -7.85
N TRP A 92 1.84 -6.24 -9.05
CA TRP A 92 3.25 -6.23 -9.43
C TRP A 92 3.84 -4.83 -9.51
N ALA A 93 3.07 -3.84 -9.95
CA ALA A 93 3.50 -2.45 -9.96
C ALA A 93 3.76 -1.92 -8.53
N ALA A 94 2.84 -2.20 -7.60
CA ALA A 94 2.97 -1.85 -6.18
C ALA A 94 4.17 -2.55 -5.53
N HIS A 95 4.30 -3.87 -5.77
CA HIS A 95 5.39 -4.69 -5.26
C HIS A 95 6.75 -4.16 -5.70
N ARG A 96 6.90 -3.84 -6.99
CA ARG A 96 8.14 -3.26 -7.52
C ARG A 96 8.47 -1.92 -6.86
N ARG A 97 7.47 -1.07 -6.62
CA ARG A 97 7.66 0.24 -5.99
C ARG A 97 8.12 0.11 -4.53
N MET A 98 7.53 -0.79 -3.76
CA MET A 98 7.92 -1.04 -2.37
C MET A 98 9.33 -1.62 -2.25
N HIS A 99 9.71 -2.56 -3.12
CA HIS A 99 11.07 -3.10 -3.14
C HIS A 99 12.11 -2.11 -3.68
N ALA A 100 11.73 -1.23 -4.61
CA ALA A 100 12.61 -0.16 -5.07
C ALA A 100 12.85 0.91 -3.99
N GLY A 101 11.83 1.24 -3.18
CA GLY A 101 11.95 2.15 -2.03
C GLY A 101 12.71 1.57 -0.84
N ARG A 102 12.73 0.23 -0.69
CA ARG A 102 13.53 -0.49 0.31
C ARG A 102 15.01 -0.64 -0.05
N ARG A 103 15.45 -0.20 -1.24
CA ARG A 103 16.91 -0.08 -1.48
C ARG A 103 17.44 0.88 -0.42
N PRO A 104 18.37 0.43 0.43
CA PRO A 104 18.89 1.30 1.46
C PRO A 104 19.45 2.51 0.75
N ARG A 105 19.16 3.69 1.30
CA ARG A 105 19.93 4.91 1.08
C ARG A 105 21.34 4.69 1.67
N ALA A 106 22.04 3.67 1.18
CA ALA A 106 23.42 3.37 1.44
C ALA A 106 24.22 4.18 0.43
N ALA A 107 24.55 5.41 0.82
CA ALA A 107 25.76 6.15 0.45
C ALA A 107 25.55 7.66 0.68
N VAL A 108 25.35 8.08 1.93
CA VAL A 108 25.95 9.32 2.41
C VAL A 108 26.52 9.02 3.80
N LEU A 109 27.52 8.15 3.83
CA LEU A 109 28.54 8.18 4.88
C LEU A 109 29.68 9.03 4.32
N THR A 110 29.50 10.34 4.33
CA THR A 110 30.64 11.26 4.30
C THR A 110 31.25 11.23 5.68
N TRP A 111 32.36 10.51 5.79
CA TRP A 111 33.29 10.57 6.91
C TRP A 111 33.75 12.02 7.10
N ASN A 112 33.71 12.50 8.35
CA ASN A 112 34.57 13.58 8.83
C ASN A 112 34.93 13.30 10.29
#